data_AF-A0A3N2NXP5-F1
#
_entry.id   AF-A0A3N2NXP5-F1
#
_cell.length_a   1.000
_cell.length_b   1.000
_cell.length_c   1.000
_cell.angle_alpha   90.00
_cell.angle_beta   90.00
_cell.angle_gamma   90.00
#
_symmetry.space_group_name_H-M   'P 1'
#
loop_
_entity.id
_entity.type
_entity.pdbx_description
1 polymer ?
#
loop_
_entity_poly.entity_id
_entity_poly.type
_entity_poly.pdbx_seq_one_letter_code
_entity_poly.pdbx_strand_id
1 'polypeptide(L)'
;MKVSKTQLRAAVRSVADNLIEEGPISPPPVVGLKEIGRMFDVKDNTPYQWRSKGVLPKEDGEVSNNPVWKVPTIYAFAERTNRTIVWDPWGIKRDPGEPEAGTA
;
A
#
# COMPACT_ATOMS: atom_id res chain seq x y z
N MET A 1 -8.61 31.24 11.37
CA MET A 1 -9.75 30.59 10.68
C MET A 1 -9.85 29.14 11.12
N LYS A 2 -11.03 28.64 11.48
CA LYS A 2 -11.25 27.20 11.75
C LYS A 2 -11.91 26.57 10.52
N VAL A 3 -11.26 25.59 9.91
CA VAL A 3 -11.81 24.84 8.76
C VAL A 3 -12.69 23.71 9.29
N SER A 4 -13.87 23.52 8.72
CA SER A 4 -14.75 22.40 9.10
C SER A 4 -14.26 21.07 8.51
N LYS A 5 -14.59 19.94 9.15
CA LYS A 5 -14.26 18.59 8.66
C LYS A 5 -14.80 18.34 7.24
N THR A 6 -15.96 18.92 6.91
CA THR A 6 -16.57 18.84 5.59
C THR A 6 -15.75 19.57 4.54
N GLN A 7 -15.34 20.80 4.83
CA GLN A 7 -14.48 21.58 3.93
C GLN A 7 -13.12 20.91 3.72
N LEU A 8 -12.55 20.33 4.77
CA LEU A 8 -11.29 19.58 4.67
C LEU A 8 -11.43 18.36 3.76
N ARG A 9 -12.51 17.57 3.90
CA ARG A 9 -12.76 16.42 3.02
C ARG A 9 -12.95 16.83 1.56
N ALA A 10 -13.67 17.91 1.32
CA ALA A 10 -13.87 18.43 -0.04
C ALA A 10 -12.54 18.87 -0.68
N ALA A 11 -11.69 19.56 0.09
CA ALA A 11 -10.37 19.97 -0.37
C ALA A 11 -9.47 18.76 -0.68
N VAL A 12 -9.43 17.76 0.20
CA VAL A 12 -8.65 16.52 -0.04
C VAL A 12 -9.12 15.80 -1.31
N ARG A 13 -10.43 15.72 -1.53
CA ARG A 13 -10.98 15.09 -2.75
C ARG A 13 -10.53 15.83 -4.00
N SER A 14 -10.69 17.15 -4.02
CA SER A 14 -10.26 17.98 -5.15
C SER A 14 -8.76 17.86 -5.42
N VAL A 15 -7.93 17.81 -4.38
CA VAL A 15 -6.48 17.58 -4.55
C VAL A 15 -6.21 16.19 -5.11
N ALA A 16 -6.87 15.14 -4.60
CA ALA A 16 -6.70 13.78 -5.09
C ALA A 16 -7.10 13.65 -6.57
N ASP A 17 -8.23 14.24 -6.97
CA ASP A 17 -8.71 14.24 -8.35
C ASP A 17 -7.70 14.91 -9.30
N ASN A 18 -7.01 15.97 -8.84
CA ASN A 18 -5.98 16.66 -9.62
C ASN A 18 -4.63 15.90 -9.70
N LEU A 19 -4.38 14.97 -8.76
CA LEU A 19 -3.14 14.19 -8.69
C LEU A 19 -3.23 12.83 -9.38
N ILE A 20 -4.44 12.39 -9.74
CA ILE A 20 -4.65 11.14 -10.49
C ILE A 20 -4.55 11.48 -11.98
N GLU A 21 -3.48 11.02 -12.64
CA GLU A 21 -3.34 11.16 -14.09
C GLU A 21 -4.44 10.37 -14.83
N GLU A 22 -4.99 10.94 -15.90
CA GLU A 22 -5.92 10.22 -16.77
C GLU A 22 -5.16 9.12 -17.52
N GLY A 23 -5.40 7.88 -17.13
CA GLY A 23 -4.86 6.68 -17.75
C GLY A 23 -5.75 5.47 -17.46
N PRO A 24 -5.51 4.32 -18.11
CA PRO A 24 -6.23 3.10 -17.76
C PRO A 24 -6.08 2.84 -16.26
N ILE A 25 -7.21 2.79 -15.55
CA ILE A 25 -7.24 2.44 -14.12
C ILE A 25 -6.77 0.99 -14.03
N SER A 26 -5.47 0.81 -13.81
CA SER A 26 -4.95 -0.48 -13.39
C SER A 26 -5.51 -0.73 -11.99
N PRO A 27 -6.20 -1.86 -11.74
CA PRO A 27 -6.67 -2.16 -10.40
C PRO A 27 -5.48 -2.02 -9.43
N PRO A 28 -5.71 -1.51 -8.20
CA PRO A 28 -4.62 -1.34 -7.24
C PRO A 28 -3.85 -2.65 -7.18
N PRO A 29 -2.52 -2.62 -7.36
CA PRO A 29 -1.76 -3.84 -7.39
C PRO A 29 -2.08 -4.66 -6.14
N VAL A 30 -2.42 -5.93 -6.37
CA VAL A 30 -2.66 -6.89 -5.30
C VAL A 30 -1.43 -7.77 -5.16
N VAL A 31 -1.16 -8.17 -3.93
CA VAL A 31 -0.03 -9.02 -3.57
C VAL A 31 -0.51 -10.27 -2.87
N GLY A 32 0.11 -11.40 -3.20
CA GLY A 32 0.01 -12.64 -2.47
C GLY A 32 1.13 -12.80 -1.44
N LEU A 33 1.12 -13.95 -0.76
CA LEU A 33 2.08 -14.27 0.29
C LEU A 33 3.55 -14.26 -0.18
N LYS A 34 3.81 -14.68 -1.43
CA LYS A 34 5.16 -14.68 -2.01
C LYS A 34 5.69 -13.26 -2.22
N GLU A 35 4.86 -12.37 -2.76
CA GLU A 35 5.22 -10.97 -2.93
C GLU A 35 5.42 -10.30 -1.58
N ILE A 36 4.56 -10.57 -0.58
CA ILE A 36 4.76 -10.11 0.79
C ILE A 36 6.12 -10.57 1.35
N GLY A 37 6.52 -11.83 1.07
CA GLY A 37 7.83 -12.34 1.46
C GLY A 37 8.98 -11.49 0.89
N ARG A 38 8.91 -11.16 -0.40
CA ARG A 38 9.87 -10.27 -1.07
C ARG A 38 9.85 -8.85 -0.52
N MET A 39 8.66 -8.28 -0.32
CA MET A 39 8.48 -6.92 0.19
C MET A 39 9.20 -6.70 1.52
N PHE A 40 9.21 -7.69 2.41
CA PHE A 40 9.81 -7.59 3.75
C PHE A 40 11.18 -8.27 3.87
N ASP A 41 11.74 -8.81 2.79
CA ASP A 41 12.96 -9.66 2.80
C ASP A 41 12.93 -10.73 3.90
N VAL A 42 11.83 -11.49 3.93
CA VAL A 42 11.64 -12.58 4.89
C VAL A 42 11.59 -13.92 4.17
N LYS A 43 11.91 -14.99 4.90
CA LYS A 43 11.80 -16.36 4.40
C LYS A 43 10.38 -16.65 3.90
N ASP A 44 10.25 -17.44 2.84
CA ASP A 44 8.98 -17.76 2.17
C ASP A 44 7.86 -18.22 3.12
N ASN A 45 8.18 -18.93 4.20
CA ASN A 45 7.18 -19.42 5.16
C ASN A 45 6.70 -18.33 6.16
N THR A 46 7.44 -17.23 6.31
CA THR A 46 7.15 -16.19 7.30
C THR A 46 5.79 -15.50 7.05
N PRO A 47 5.44 -15.09 5.82
CA PRO A 47 4.11 -14.53 5.54
C PRO A 47 2.98 -15.53 5.81
N TYR A 48 3.17 -16.82 5.51
CA TYR A 48 2.18 -17.86 5.83
C TYR A 48 1.95 -17.96 7.34
N GLN A 49 3.02 -17.92 8.15
CA GLN A 49 2.92 -17.91 9.60
C GLN A 49 2.25 -16.64 10.12
N TRP A 50 2.56 -15.47 9.56
CA TRP A 50 1.89 -14.23 9.95
C TRP A 50 0.38 -14.29 9.66
N ARG A 51 -0.03 -14.84 8.51
CA ARG A 51 -1.45 -15.07 8.22
C ARG A 51 -2.07 -16.04 9.23
N SER A 52 -1.47 -17.21 9.43
CA SER A 52 -2.01 -18.24 10.33
C SER A 52 -2.13 -17.77 11.78
N LYS A 53 -1.25 -16.86 12.22
CA LYS A 53 -1.25 -16.29 13.58
C LYS A 53 -2.10 -15.02 13.70
N GLY A 54 -2.79 -14.58 12.63
CA GLY A 54 -3.58 -13.34 12.63
C GLY A 54 -2.74 -12.06 12.74
N VAL A 55 -1.45 -12.12 12.42
CA VAL A 55 -0.54 -10.96 12.41
C VAL A 55 -0.75 -10.14 11.13
N LEU A 56 -0.88 -10.80 9.98
CA LEU A 56 -1.30 -10.11 8.76
C LEU A 56 -2.76 -9.62 8.91
N PRO A 57 -3.11 -8.47 8.32
CA PRO A 57 -4.50 -8.05 8.24
C PRO A 57 -5.32 -9.09 7.47
N LYS A 58 -6.64 -9.07 7.67
CA LYS A 58 -7.57 -9.88 6.86
C LYS A 58 -7.33 -9.60 5.37
N GLU A 59 -7.36 -10.66 4.56
CA GLU A 59 -7.25 -10.58 3.11
C GLU A 59 -8.34 -9.66 2.52
N ASP A 60 -7.95 -8.85 1.53
CA ASP A 60 -8.86 -7.96 0.81
C ASP A 60 -9.70 -8.73 -0.22
N GLY A 61 -9.25 -9.93 -0.58
CA GLY A 61 -9.96 -10.81 -1.49
C GLY A 61 -9.20 -12.11 -1.75
N GLU A 62 -9.63 -12.79 -2.80
CA GLU A 62 -9.05 -14.05 -3.24
C GLU A 62 -8.91 -14.04 -4.77
N VAL A 63 -7.78 -14.54 -5.27
CA VAL A 63 -7.52 -14.74 -6.70
C VAL A 63 -7.09 -16.20 -6.90
N SER A 64 -7.87 -16.95 -7.68
CA SER A 64 -7.61 -18.37 -7.96
C SER A 64 -7.37 -19.20 -6.69
N ASN A 65 -8.25 -19.07 -5.69
CA ASN A 65 -8.15 -19.73 -4.38
C ASN A 65 -6.93 -19.31 -3.52
N ASN A 66 -6.24 -18.21 -3.87
CA ASN A 66 -5.15 -17.66 -3.08
C ASN A 66 -5.55 -16.33 -2.44
N PRO A 67 -5.26 -16.13 -1.13
CA PRO A 67 -5.55 -14.87 -0.46
C PRO A 67 -4.68 -13.76 -1.02
N VAL A 68 -5.28 -12.58 -1.23
CA VAL A 68 -4.59 -11.39 -1.72
C VAL A 68 -4.90 -10.17 -0.87
N TRP A 69 -3.95 -9.24 -0.85
CA TRP A 69 -4.07 -7.94 -0.21
C TRP A 69 -3.82 -6.85 -1.22
N LYS A 70 -4.52 -5.73 -1.09
CA LYS A 70 -4.14 -4.50 -1.82
C LYS A 70 -2.80 -4.03 -1.28
N VAL A 71 -1.90 -3.55 -2.13
CA VAL A 71 -0.60 -3.00 -1.71
C VAL A 71 -0.73 -1.95 -0.57
N PRO A 72 -1.68 -1.00 -0.61
CA PRO A 72 -1.91 -0.06 0.50
C PRO A 72 -2.22 -0.73 1.85
N THR A 73 -2.92 -1.87 1.85
CA THR A 73 -3.21 -2.64 3.08
C THR A 73 -1.91 -3.15 3.70
N ILE A 74 -0.97 -3.62 2.88
CA ILE A 74 0.33 -4.11 3.34
C ILE A 74 1.23 -2.96 3.79
N TYR A 75 1.14 -1.78 3.18
CA TYR A 75 1.87 -0.59 3.64
C TYR A 75 1.39 -0.12 5.01
N ALA A 76 0.07 -0.03 5.21
CA ALA A 76 -0.50 0.31 6.51
C ALA A 76 -0.12 -0.73 7.59
N PHE A 77 -0.05 -2.02 7.21
CA PHE A 77 0.47 -3.07 8.09
C PHE A 77 1.95 -2.86 8.43
N ALA A 78 2.79 -2.54 7.45
CA ALA A 78 4.21 -2.27 7.64
C ALA A 78 4.42 -1.11 8.63
N GLU A 79 3.71 0.00 8.45
CA GLU A 79 3.75 1.16 9.35
C GLU A 79 3.29 0.80 10.75
N ARG A 80 2.12 0.16 10.89
CA ARG A 80 1.57 -0.24 12.20
C ARG A 80 2.50 -1.18 12.98
N THR A 81 3.26 -2.01 12.27
CA THR A 81 4.16 -2.99 12.88
C THR A 81 5.62 -2.55 12.89
N ASN A 82 5.89 -1.31 12.47
CA ASN A 82 7.23 -0.74 12.32
C ASN A 82 8.19 -1.65 11.53
N ARG A 83 7.70 -2.21 10.42
CA ARG A 83 8.45 -3.07 9.50
C ARG A 83 8.88 -2.28 8.26
N THR A 84 10.12 -2.46 7.85
CA THR A 84 10.65 -1.88 6.61
C THR A 84 10.22 -2.71 5.41
N ILE A 85 9.75 -2.03 4.36
CA ILE A 85 9.55 -2.63 3.04
C ILE A 85 10.82 -2.34 2.24
N VAL A 86 11.44 -3.40 1.70
CA VAL A 86 12.71 -3.33 0.96
C VAL A 86 12.54 -3.59 -0.54
N TRP A 87 11.37 -4.05 -0.96
CA TRP A 87 11.03 -4.31 -2.35
C TRP A 87 9.65 -3.75 -2.65
N ASP A 88 9.61 -2.75 -3.53
CA ASP A 88 8.38 -2.11 -4.00
C ASP A 88 8.46 -1.85 -5.52
N PRO A 89 8.08 -2.82 -6.36
CA PRO A 89 8.10 -2.64 -7.81
C PRO A 89 7.04 -1.67 -8.31
N TRP A 90 6.10 -1.23 -7.46
CA TRP A 90 5.03 -0.32 -7.83
C TRP A 90 5.40 1.15 -7.60
N GLY A 91 6.51 1.43 -6.91
CA GLY A 91 6.96 2.80 -6.62
C GLY A 91 5.95 3.62 -5.82
N ILE A 92 5.09 2.97 -5.03
CA ILE A 92 4.05 3.64 -4.24
C ILE A 92 4.63 4.08 -2.88
N LYS A 93 5.63 3.35 -2.36
CA LYS A 93 6.45 3.80 -1.23
C LYS A 93 7.32 4.95 -1.71
N ARG A 94 7.00 6.16 -1.27
CA ARG A 94 7.91 7.30 -1.35
C ARG A 94 9.05 7.10 -0.36
N ASP A 95 10.30 7.13 -0.82
CA ASP A 95 11.43 7.16 0.10
C ASP A 95 11.43 8.49 0.88
N PRO A 96 11.71 8.50 2.21
CA PRO A 96 11.70 9.71 3.03
C PRO A 96 12.72 10.80 2.65
N GLY A 97 13.38 10.72 1.50
CA GLY A 97 14.40 11.66 1.05
C GLY A 97 14.49 11.88 -0.45
N GLU A 98 13.56 11.36 -1.25
CA GLU A 98 13.61 11.53 -2.71
C GLU A 98 12.94 12.86 -3.11
N PRO A 99 13.68 13.82 -3.70
CA PRO A 99 13.12 15.10 -4.14
C PRO A 99 12.12 14.88 -5.29
N GLU A 100 11.09 15.73 -5.35
CA GLU A 100 10.07 15.66 -6.39
C GLU A 100 10.73 15.72 -7.78
N ALA A 101 10.69 14.61 -8.52
CA ALA A 101 11.09 14.59 -9.91
C ALA A 101 10.06 15.39 -10.72
N GLY A 102 10.25 16.70 -10.81
CA GLY A 102 9.34 17.56 -11.57
C GLY A 102 9.30 19.02 -11.17
N THR A 103 10.43 19.70 -10.96
CA THR A 103 10.49 21.15 -11.16
C THR A 103 11.89 21.55 -11.61
N ALA A 104 12.13 21.49 -12.92
CA ALA A 104 13.21 22.21 -13.61
C ALA A 104 12.68 22.66 -14.98
#